data_AF-A0A8H4Y670-F1
#
_entry.id   AF-A0A8H4Y670-F1
#
_cell.length_a   1.000
_cell.length_b   1.000
_cell.length_c   1.000
_cell.angle_alpha   90.00
_cell.angle_beta   90.00
_cell.angle_gamma   90.00
#
_symmetry.space_group_name_H-M   'P 1'
#
loop_
_entity.id
_entity.type
_entity.pdbx_description
1 polymer ?
#
loop_
_entity_poly.entity_id
_entity_poly.type
_entity_poly.pdbx_seq_one_letter_code
_entity_poly.pdbx_strand_id
1 'polypeptide(L)'
;MALTEFQLFPNLPVELRREIYLLATPPRFVCLEEHTEGYRAFRRRLRDPSNQVTLDPSLAYFSCYWRQDIKWRYPCHYFERAGVVEPWELSPSIPNICHHCLRDNPNDAWRFMRESYLYSEAPIPALLHTCSESRDELLRKGYQLAFRTRSYGPRTWFNYDRDILFLRRTPEEYETSFITCCRWSFDQLHPDDMQRVRRLALEESHTELGHLHPGDANFKSCWWSLVSPIKLFRNIDELFLEGCHGSRVIQMDQVYATKHLQAGTDIAQSDILLGAFPQESIYFCGSFLRHELFVNGLKREIGNIEHVLSYLEANLTEYRARDVSNGSIDPASCWKIPKIKPIYLMSPEAQKWLESKRMKALLRLHEERKKWADVIKARKARRERHLTESQQGPMDKMTKDELDYLDKNTELRQMCLESDLFPWLDD
;
A
#
# COMPACT_ATOMS: atom_id res chain seq x y z
N MET A 1 -24.79 -15.11 -29.68
CA MET A 1 -24.19 -15.21 -31.03
C MET A 1 -22.98 -16.12 -30.93
N ALA A 2 -22.86 -17.13 -31.78
CA ALA A 2 -21.68 -17.99 -31.80
C ALA A 2 -20.54 -17.26 -32.55
N LEU A 3 -19.34 -17.24 -31.99
CA LEU A 3 -18.14 -16.71 -32.65
C LEU A 3 -17.80 -17.62 -33.84
N THR A 4 -17.92 -17.11 -35.07
CA THR A 4 -17.67 -17.87 -36.30
C THR A 4 -16.21 -17.84 -36.76
N GLU A 5 -15.40 -16.91 -36.22
CA GLU A 5 -14.00 -16.71 -36.61
C GLU A 5 -13.13 -16.41 -35.37
N PHE A 6 -11.90 -16.95 -35.36
CA PHE A 6 -10.88 -16.68 -34.35
C PHE A 6 -9.75 -15.87 -34.98
N GLN A 7 -9.60 -14.60 -34.59
CA GLN A 7 -8.47 -13.79 -35.04
C GLN A 7 -7.21 -14.17 -34.26
N LEU A 8 -6.15 -14.54 -34.98
CA LEU A 8 -4.85 -14.81 -34.38
C LEU A 8 -4.29 -13.53 -33.76
N PHE A 9 -3.73 -13.65 -32.55
CA PHE A 9 -3.22 -12.50 -31.79
C PHE A 9 -2.28 -11.59 -32.61
N PRO A 10 -1.30 -12.07 -33.40
CA PRO A 10 -0.43 -11.19 -34.20
C PRO A 10 -1.14 -10.36 -35.27
N ASN A 11 -2.34 -10.78 -35.69
CA ASN A 11 -3.14 -10.07 -36.71
C ASN A 11 -4.00 -8.96 -36.11
N LEU A 12 -4.05 -8.84 -34.77
CA LEU A 12 -4.72 -7.74 -34.11
C LEU A 12 -3.95 -6.42 -34.36
N PRO A 13 -4.66 -5.28 -34.50
CA PRO A 13 -4.06 -3.95 -34.47
C PRO A 13 -3.07 -3.78 -33.33
N VAL A 14 -1.97 -3.08 -33.56
CA VAL A 14 -0.89 -2.92 -32.57
C VAL A 14 -1.39 -2.26 -31.28
N GLU A 15 -2.36 -1.36 -31.40
CA GLU A 15 -3.03 -0.69 -30.29
C GLU A 15 -3.72 -1.70 -29.38
N LEU A 16 -4.52 -2.61 -29.94
CA LEU A 16 -5.23 -3.65 -29.19
C LEU A 16 -4.25 -4.63 -28.54
N ARG A 17 -3.17 -5.01 -29.24
CA ARG A 17 -2.16 -5.91 -28.66
C ARG A 17 -1.46 -5.27 -27.46
N ARG A 18 -1.14 -3.98 -27.53
CA ARG A 18 -0.57 -3.21 -26.41
C ARG A 18 -1.53 -3.13 -25.23
N GLU A 19 -2.81 -2.87 -25.48
CA GLU A 19 -3.84 -2.88 -24.44
C GLU A 19 -3.95 -4.25 -23.77
N ILE A 20 -3.97 -5.32 -24.56
CA ILE A 20 -3.99 -6.69 -24.02
C ILE A 20 -2.76 -6.95 -23.15
N TYR A 21 -1.56 -6.52 -23.57
CA TYR A 21 -0.36 -6.67 -22.74
C TYR A 21 -0.44 -5.91 -21.41
N LEU A 22 -1.02 -4.71 -21.42
CA LEU A 22 -1.19 -3.89 -20.23
C LEU A 22 -2.26 -4.45 -19.29
N LEU A 23 -3.36 -4.97 -19.83
CA LEU A 23 -4.44 -5.59 -19.05
C LEU A 23 -4.02 -6.94 -18.49
N ALA A 24 -3.23 -7.71 -19.23
CA ALA A 24 -2.65 -8.97 -18.79
C ALA A 24 -1.49 -8.80 -17.79
N THR A 25 -1.04 -7.57 -17.55
CA THR A 25 -0.02 -7.23 -16.54
C THR A 25 -0.60 -6.26 -15.51
N PRO A 26 -1.54 -6.74 -14.65
CA PRO A 26 -2.15 -5.89 -13.64
C PRO A 26 -1.10 -5.39 -12.63
N PRO A 27 -1.34 -4.23 -11.99
CA PRO A 27 -0.61 -3.82 -10.79
C PRO A 27 -0.51 -4.96 -9.78
N ARG A 28 0.63 -5.04 -9.11
CA ARG A 28 0.92 -6.12 -8.15
C ARG A 28 1.67 -5.60 -6.94
N PHE A 29 1.54 -6.32 -5.85
CA PHE A 29 2.34 -6.11 -4.65
C PHE A 29 3.67 -6.82 -4.81
N VAL A 30 4.75 -6.07 -4.68
CA VAL A 30 6.12 -6.59 -4.76
C VAL A 30 6.72 -6.51 -3.37
N CYS A 31 6.71 -7.65 -2.69
CA CYS A 31 7.30 -7.82 -1.38
C CYS A 31 8.82 -8.02 -1.53
N LEU A 32 9.62 -7.18 -0.87
CA LEU A 32 11.07 -7.38 -0.85
C LEU A 32 11.47 -8.26 0.34
N GLU A 33 12.28 -9.28 0.06
CA GLU A 33 12.99 -10.07 1.03
C GLU A 33 14.49 -9.77 0.92
N GLU A 34 15.16 -9.73 2.07
CA GLU A 34 16.59 -9.50 2.14
C GLU A 34 17.32 -10.81 2.43
N HIS A 35 18.21 -11.21 1.53
CA HIS A 35 19.20 -12.22 1.83
C HIS A 35 20.47 -11.55 2.31
N THR A 36 20.88 -11.83 3.55
CA THR A 36 22.08 -11.26 4.17
C THR A 36 23.16 -12.31 4.30
N GLU A 37 24.43 -11.89 4.35
CA GLU A 37 25.53 -12.77 4.75
C GLU A 37 25.29 -13.35 6.17
N GLY A 38 26.14 -14.25 6.65
CA GLY A 38 26.02 -14.71 8.04
C GLY A 38 26.65 -13.69 9.01
N TYR A 39 25.99 -13.34 10.13
CA TYR A 39 26.58 -12.45 11.15
C TYR A 39 27.97 -12.89 11.62
N ARG A 40 28.20 -14.20 11.77
CA ARG A 40 29.52 -14.76 12.10
C ARG A 40 30.55 -14.61 10.99
N ALA A 41 30.13 -14.59 9.72
CA ALA A 41 31.01 -14.37 8.57
C ALA A 41 31.44 -12.90 8.52
N PHE A 42 30.49 -11.98 8.62
CA PHE A 42 30.77 -10.55 8.74
C PHE A 42 31.68 -10.22 9.91
N ARG A 43 31.41 -10.76 11.11
CA ARG A 43 32.25 -10.45 12.28
C ARG A 43 33.70 -10.90 12.09
N ARG A 44 33.94 -11.96 11.31
CA ARG A 44 35.29 -12.37 10.91
C ARG A 44 35.87 -11.38 9.90
N ARG A 45 35.11 -11.02 8.86
CA ARG A 45 35.48 -10.01 7.84
C ARG A 45 35.85 -8.66 8.46
N LEU A 46 35.05 -8.17 9.41
CA LEU A 46 35.25 -6.90 10.12
C LEU A 46 36.52 -6.88 10.99
N ARG A 47 36.92 -8.03 11.54
CA ARG A 47 38.12 -8.18 12.39
C ARG A 47 39.41 -8.32 11.60
N ASP A 48 39.31 -8.73 10.34
CA ASP A 48 40.47 -8.90 9.48
C ASP A 48 41.05 -7.53 9.12
N PRO A 49 42.29 -7.22 9.54
CA PRO A 49 42.92 -5.93 9.26
C PRO A 49 43.17 -5.70 7.77
N SER A 50 43.19 -6.75 6.95
CA SER A 50 43.36 -6.65 5.50
C SER A 50 42.09 -6.18 4.78
N ASN A 51 40.92 -6.35 5.39
CA ASN A 51 39.66 -5.88 4.83
C ASN A 51 39.48 -4.39 5.11
N GLN A 52 39.52 -3.60 4.04
CA GLN A 52 39.11 -2.20 4.09
C GLN A 52 37.59 -2.15 4.23
N VAL A 53 37.17 -1.75 5.43
CA VAL A 53 35.78 -1.56 5.81
C VAL A 53 35.37 -0.21 5.24
N THR A 54 34.70 -0.17 4.08
CA THR A 54 34.26 1.07 3.43
C THR A 54 32.75 1.27 3.61
N LEU A 55 32.35 2.40 4.18
CA LEU A 55 30.95 2.79 4.31
C LEU A 55 30.43 3.30 2.96
N ASP A 56 29.20 2.92 2.60
CA ASP A 56 28.60 3.36 1.35
C ASP A 56 28.08 4.80 1.45
N PRO A 57 28.33 5.68 0.46
CA PRO A 57 27.86 7.07 0.46
C PRO A 57 26.34 7.22 0.66
N SER A 58 25.52 6.24 0.25
CA SER A 58 24.07 6.27 0.42
C SER A 58 23.62 6.34 1.89
N LEU A 59 24.48 5.97 2.85
CA LEU A 59 24.17 6.09 4.28
C LEU A 59 23.90 7.53 4.71
N ALA A 60 24.49 8.51 4.01
CA ALA A 60 24.24 9.92 4.19
C ALA A 60 22.74 10.28 4.06
N TYR A 61 22.00 9.56 3.21
CA TYR A 61 20.55 9.73 3.02
C TYR A 61 19.75 9.45 4.29
N PHE A 62 20.21 8.50 5.11
CA PHE A 62 19.56 8.06 6.34
C PHE A 62 20.01 8.86 7.57
N SER A 63 20.92 9.82 7.39
CA SER A 63 21.58 10.55 8.49
C SER A 63 20.63 11.20 9.47
N CYS A 64 19.47 11.68 9.03
CA CYS A 64 18.48 12.29 9.91
C CYS A 64 17.99 11.37 11.05
N TYR A 65 18.10 10.04 10.87
CA TYR A 65 17.74 9.03 11.87
C TYR A 65 18.96 8.64 12.71
N TRP A 66 19.98 8.04 12.10
CA TRP A 66 21.08 7.45 12.86
C TRP A 66 22.00 8.48 13.53
N ARG A 67 22.03 9.74 13.08
CA ARG A 67 22.96 10.75 13.62
C ARG A 67 22.76 11.03 15.12
N GLN A 68 21.54 10.89 15.61
CA GLN A 68 21.25 11.10 17.04
C GLN A 68 21.82 9.94 17.84
N ASP A 69 21.52 8.71 17.43
CA ASP A 69 21.96 7.50 18.12
C ASP A 69 23.48 7.33 18.10
N ILE A 70 24.15 7.69 17.00
CA ILE A 70 25.61 7.62 16.93
C ILE A 70 26.27 8.52 17.96
N LYS A 71 25.79 9.76 18.15
CA LYS A 71 26.39 10.69 19.13
C LYS A 71 26.32 10.13 20.56
N TRP A 72 25.24 9.44 20.89
CA TRP A 72 25.05 8.83 22.21
C TRP A 72 25.89 7.56 22.41
N ARG A 73 25.93 6.70 21.39
CA ARG A 73 26.64 5.40 21.45
C ARG A 73 28.15 5.55 21.32
N TYR A 74 28.58 6.58 20.60
CA TYR A 74 29.96 6.81 20.22
C TYR A 74 30.35 8.24 20.57
N PRO A 75 30.59 8.56 21.85
CA PRO A 75 31.23 9.81 22.25
C PRO A 75 32.70 9.78 21.81
N CYS A 76 32.95 9.69 20.50
CA CYS A 76 34.29 9.63 19.94
C CYS A 76 34.79 11.09 19.84
N HIS A 77 35.65 11.50 20.78
CA HIS A 77 36.33 12.82 20.80
C HIS A 77 37.40 12.99 19.71
N TYR A 78 37.55 12.02 18.82
CA TYR A 78 38.63 11.91 17.85
C TYR A 78 38.10 12.09 16.42
N PHE A 79 37.85 13.32 16.00
CA PHE A 79 37.47 13.66 14.62
C PHE A 79 38.70 13.91 13.71
N GLU A 80 39.93 13.78 14.21
CA GLU A 80 41.13 14.33 13.54
C GLU A 80 42.17 13.27 13.10
N ARG A 81 41.77 12.20 12.40
CA ARG A 81 42.78 11.38 11.69
C ARG A 81 42.63 11.51 10.18
N ALA A 82 43.55 12.28 9.61
CA ALA A 82 43.83 12.36 8.18
C ALA A 82 44.19 10.99 7.60
N GLY A 83 43.57 10.62 6.47
CA GLY A 83 44.03 9.51 5.63
C GLY A 83 42.96 8.55 5.12
N VAL A 84 41.73 8.57 5.65
CA VAL A 84 40.60 7.79 5.09
C VAL A 84 39.77 8.74 4.23
N VAL A 85 39.56 8.37 2.96
CA VAL A 85 38.61 9.08 2.08
C VAL A 85 37.22 8.89 2.66
N GLU A 86 36.61 9.97 3.15
CA GLU A 86 35.28 9.89 3.70
C GLU A 86 34.25 9.66 2.60
N PRO A 87 33.24 8.81 2.84
CA PRO A 87 32.22 8.47 1.85
C PRO A 87 31.27 9.64 1.52
N TRP A 88 31.26 10.70 2.32
CA TRP A 88 30.46 11.90 2.13
C TRP A 88 31.16 13.12 2.74
N GLU A 89 30.76 14.32 2.32
CA GLU A 89 31.21 15.57 2.94
C GLU A 89 30.64 15.72 4.35
N LEU A 90 31.50 15.97 5.33
CA LEU A 90 31.06 16.12 6.72
C LEU A 90 30.24 17.39 6.91
N SER A 91 29.19 17.25 7.70
CA SER A 91 28.38 18.36 8.17
C SER A 91 27.78 18.03 9.53
N PRO A 92 27.28 19.01 10.30
CA PRO A 92 26.51 18.73 11.51
C PRO A 92 25.29 17.82 11.25
N SER A 93 24.77 17.85 10.02
CA SER A 93 23.69 16.98 9.55
C SER A 93 24.11 15.55 9.26
N ILE A 94 25.35 15.35 8.81
CA ILE A 94 25.90 14.07 8.35
C ILE A 94 27.28 13.90 9.01
N PRO A 95 27.32 13.53 10.30
CA PRO A 95 28.58 13.41 11.02
C PRO A 95 29.39 12.20 10.52
N ASN A 96 30.68 12.20 10.83
CA ASN A 96 31.54 11.06 10.54
C ASN A 96 31.08 9.84 11.37
N ILE A 97 31.06 8.66 10.74
CA ILE A 97 30.87 7.38 11.41
C ILE A 97 32.25 6.75 11.60
N CYS A 98 32.66 6.70 12.85
CA CYS A 98 34.02 6.31 13.15
C CYS A 98 34.26 4.80 12.97
N HIS A 99 35.12 4.42 12.02
CA HIS A 99 35.41 3.01 11.69
C HIS A 99 35.96 2.20 12.86
N HIS A 100 36.75 2.80 13.75
CA HIS A 100 37.22 2.08 14.95
C HIS A 100 36.05 1.82 15.91
N CYS A 101 35.20 2.82 16.13
CA CYS A 101 34.01 2.68 16.98
C CYS A 101 33.07 1.58 16.40
N LEU A 102 32.97 1.45 15.06
CA LEU A 102 32.25 0.34 14.40
C LEU A 102 32.92 -1.03 14.59
N ARG A 103 34.26 -1.14 14.53
CA ARG A 103 34.96 -2.42 14.77
C ARG A 103 34.71 -2.96 16.17
N ASP A 104 34.62 -2.08 17.15
CA ASP A 104 34.31 -2.43 18.54
C ASP A 104 32.82 -2.77 18.73
N ASN A 105 31.96 -2.35 17.80
CA ASN A 105 30.51 -2.51 17.85
C ASN A 105 29.98 -3.24 16.61
N PRO A 106 30.25 -4.57 16.50
CA PRO A 106 29.94 -5.34 15.30
C PRO A 106 28.44 -5.41 14.96
N ASN A 107 27.54 -5.20 15.94
CA ASN A 107 26.09 -5.14 15.69
C ASN A 107 25.70 -3.92 14.86
N ASP A 108 26.28 -2.76 15.16
CA ASP A 108 26.00 -1.52 14.45
C ASP A 108 26.71 -1.54 13.10
N ALA A 109 27.96 -2.00 13.06
CA ALA A 109 28.69 -2.21 11.82
C ALA A 109 27.93 -3.16 10.87
N TRP A 110 27.33 -4.23 11.39
CA TRP A 110 26.51 -5.16 10.62
C TRP A 110 25.34 -4.44 9.94
N ARG A 111 24.64 -3.55 10.66
CA ARG A 111 23.53 -2.79 10.10
C ARG A 111 23.98 -1.86 8.97
N PHE A 112 25.16 -1.25 9.10
CA PHE A 112 25.70 -0.34 8.10
C PHE A 112 26.29 -1.04 6.85
N MET A 113 26.90 -2.22 7.03
CA MET A 113 27.90 -2.73 6.08
C MET A 113 27.74 -4.19 5.71
N ARG A 114 26.66 -4.85 6.16
CA ARG A 114 26.39 -6.23 5.75
C ARG A 114 26.28 -6.34 4.24
N GLU A 115 26.83 -7.42 3.71
CA GLU A 115 26.56 -7.82 2.35
C GLU A 115 25.16 -8.42 2.30
N SER A 116 24.30 -7.85 1.45
CA SER A 116 22.96 -8.35 1.24
C SER A 116 22.40 -8.00 -0.12
N TYR A 117 21.53 -8.84 -0.65
CA TYR A 117 20.76 -8.54 -1.85
C TYR A 117 19.27 -8.63 -1.56
N LEU A 118 18.51 -7.80 -2.26
CA LEU A 118 17.06 -7.81 -2.18
C LEU A 118 16.52 -8.64 -3.35
N TYR A 119 15.52 -9.46 -3.06
CA TYR A 119 14.77 -10.20 -4.07
C TYR A 119 13.28 -10.14 -3.74
N SER A 120 12.44 -10.56 -4.69
CA SER A 120 11.01 -10.70 -4.48
C SER A 120 10.53 -12.04 -5.00
N GLU A 121 9.59 -12.65 -4.28
CA GLU A 121 8.87 -13.84 -4.73
C GLU A 121 7.63 -13.49 -5.56
N ALA A 122 7.32 -12.18 -5.72
CA ALA A 122 6.26 -11.75 -6.61
C ALA A 122 6.56 -12.26 -8.03
N PRO A 123 5.57 -12.90 -8.70
CA PRO A 123 5.81 -13.57 -9.97
C PRO A 123 6.29 -12.57 -11.00
N ILE A 124 7.37 -12.86 -11.75
CA ILE A 124 7.82 -11.98 -12.83
C ILE A 124 6.68 -11.89 -13.87
N PRO A 125 6.36 -10.71 -14.45
CA PRO A 125 5.29 -10.61 -15.44
C PRO A 125 5.54 -11.60 -16.56
N ALA A 126 4.61 -12.53 -16.79
CA ALA A 126 4.80 -13.60 -17.77
C ALA A 126 5.13 -13.04 -19.17
N LEU A 127 4.55 -11.89 -19.50
CA LEU A 127 4.77 -11.18 -20.76
C LEU A 127 6.18 -10.60 -20.93
N LEU A 128 7.01 -10.49 -19.89
CA LEU A 128 8.46 -10.23 -20.05
C LEU A 128 9.20 -11.43 -20.65
N HIS A 129 8.59 -12.62 -20.64
CA HIS A 129 9.18 -13.87 -21.10
C HIS A 129 8.46 -14.51 -22.30
N THR A 130 7.30 -13.99 -22.71
CA THR A 130 6.49 -14.57 -23.80
C THR A 130 7.08 -14.35 -25.19
N CYS A 131 7.23 -13.09 -25.64
CA CYS A 131 7.85 -12.77 -26.93
C CYS A 131 8.62 -11.44 -26.86
N SER A 132 9.39 -11.11 -27.90
CA SER A 132 10.14 -9.85 -27.97
C SER A 132 9.23 -8.63 -27.91
N GLU A 133 8.13 -8.65 -28.65
CA GLU A 133 7.19 -7.54 -28.69
C GLU A 133 6.56 -7.23 -27.33
N SER A 134 6.08 -8.25 -26.61
CA SER A 134 5.49 -8.05 -25.28
C SER A 134 6.51 -7.56 -24.27
N ARG A 135 7.75 -8.08 -24.34
CA ARG A 135 8.87 -7.61 -23.52
C ARG A 135 9.17 -6.14 -23.81
N ASP A 136 9.33 -5.76 -25.08
CA ASP A 136 9.66 -4.40 -25.49
C ASP A 136 8.56 -3.42 -25.08
N GLU A 137 7.30 -3.82 -25.17
CA GLU A 137 6.17 -3.01 -24.70
C GLU A 137 6.23 -2.82 -23.18
N LEU A 138 6.45 -3.87 -22.39
CA LEU A 138 6.54 -3.74 -20.92
C LEU A 138 7.75 -2.91 -20.47
N LEU A 139 8.90 -3.07 -21.13
CA LEU A 139 10.08 -2.23 -20.89
C LEU A 139 9.80 -0.76 -21.21
N ARG A 140 9.18 -0.48 -22.37
CA ARG A 140 8.75 0.87 -22.76
C ARG A 140 7.76 1.49 -21.76
N LYS A 141 6.96 0.65 -21.11
CA LYS A 141 5.99 1.05 -20.08
C LYS A 141 6.60 1.15 -18.68
N GLY A 142 7.91 0.97 -18.53
CA GLY A 142 8.65 1.30 -17.30
C GLY A 142 9.06 0.11 -16.44
N TYR A 143 8.77 -1.13 -16.85
CA TYR A 143 9.33 -2.29 -16.14
C TYR A 143 10.85 -2.34 -16.29
N GLN A 144 11.55 -2.48 -15.16
CA GLN A 144 13.01 -2.64 -15.12
C GLN A 144 13.43 -3.45 -13.89
N LEU A 145 14.69 -3.89 -13.84
CA LEU A 145 15.27 -4.40 -12.60
C LEU A 145 15.51 -3.24 -11.64
N ALA A 146 15.00 -3.39 -10.41
CA ALA A 146 15.02 -2.39 -9.36
C ALA A 146 15.54 -2.97 -8.04
N PHE A 147 15.68 -2.08 -7.06
CA PHE A 147 15.99 -2.36 -5.66
C PHE A 147 17.40 -2.92 -5.48
N ARG A 148 18.39 -2.13 -5.88
CA ARG A 148 19.78 -2.41 -5.55
C ARG A 148 20.04 -2.15 -4.06
N THR A 149 21.05 -2.83 -3.52
CA THR A 149 21.58 -2.56 -2.19
C THR A 149 22.92 -1.83 -2.31
N ARG A 150 23.56 -1.56 -1.17
CA ARG A 150 24.93 -1.04 -1.12
C ARG A 150 25.96 -2.03 -1.66
N SER A 151 25.65 -3.32 -1.56
CA SER A 151 26.59 -4.41 -1.83
C SER A 151 26.30 -5.14 -3.15
N TYR A 152 25.08 -5.04 -3.67
CA TYR A 152 24.66 -5.76 -4.89
C TYR A 152 23.75 -4.91 -5.78
N GLY A 153 23.83 -5.16 -7.09
CA GLY A 153 22.95 -4.56 -8.09
C GLY A 153 21.47 -4.99 -7.97
N PRO A 154 20.58 -4.36 -8.75
CA PRO A 154 19.14 -4.60 -8.71
C PRO A 154 18.80 -6.00 -9.25
N ARG A 155 17.79 -6.66 -8.66
CA ARG A 155 17.42 -8.06 -8.97
C ARG A 155 15.93 -8.30 -9.13
N THR A 156 15.09 -7.32 -8.84
CA THR A 156 13.63 -7.48 -8.81
C THR A 156 12.98 -6.69 -9.94
N TRP A 157 12.16 -7.33 -10.77
CA TRP A 157 11.39 -6.62 -11.80
C TRP A 157 10.30 -5.76 -11.16
N PHE A 158 10.32 -4.46 -11.42
CA PHE A 158 9.38 -3.51 -10.84
C PHE A 158 9.00 -2.42 -11.84
N ASN A 159 7.77 -1.97 -11.79
CA ASN A 159 7.29 -0.78 -12.49
C ASN A 159 6.86 0.27 -11.47
N TYR A 160 7.63 1.36 -11.35
CA TYR A 160 7.42 2.38 -10.32
C TYR A 160 6.07 3.10 -10.41
N ASP A 161 5.44 3.14 -11.58
CA ASP A 161 4.17 3.84 -11.79
C ASP A 161 2.96 2.92 -11.55
N ARG A 162 3.16 1.58 -11.60
CA ARG A 162 2.07 0.59 -11.54
C ARG A 162 2.15 -0.30 -10.31
N ASP A 163 3.31 -0.86 -10.04
CA ASP A 163 3.52 -1.82 -8.97
C ASP A 163 3.52 -1.11 -7.61
N ILE A 164 3.18 -1.86 -6.56
CA ILE A 164 3.13 -1.39 -5.19
C ILE A 164 4.26 -2.06 -4.44
N LEU A 165 5.19 -1.28 -3.89
CA LEU A 165 6.23 -1.83 -3.03
C LEU A 165 5.59 -2.24 -1.71
N PHE A 166 5.71 -3.50 -1.31
CA PHE A 166 5.23 -4.00 -0.03
C PHE A 166 6.41 -4.22 0.92
N LEU A 167 6.41 -3.49 2.04
CA LEU A 167 7.44 -3.62 3.06
C LEU A 167 6.92 -4.45 4.23
N ARG A 168 7.69 -5.48 4.56
CA ARG A 168 7.41 -6.36 5.68
C ARG A 168 7.81 -5.76 7.00
N ARG A 169 7.03 -6.06 8.04
CA ARG A 169 7.34 -5.69 9.41
C ARG A 169 8.54 -6.54 9.85
N THR A 170 9.56 -5.88 10.37
CA THR A 170 10.69 -6.54 10.99
C THR A 170 10.18 -7.28 12.24
N PRO A 171 10.51 -8.58 12.43
CA PRO A 171 10.09 -9.30 13.63
C PRO A 171 10.57 -8.59 14.90
N GLU A 172 9.77 -8.60 15.97
CA GLU A 172 10.03 -7.86 17.22
C GLU A 172 11.38 -8.20 17.87
N GLU A 173 11.88 -9.41 17.64
CA GLU A 173 13.19 -9.88 18.12
C GLU A 173 14.36 -9.07 17.57
N TYR A 174 14.17 -8.41 16.43
CA TYR A 174 15.11 -7.47 15.87
C TYR A 174 14.64 -6.06 16.25
N GLU A 175 15.19 -5.51 17.34
CA GLU A 175 14.95 -4.13 17.75
C GLU A 175 14.93 -3.19 16.54
N THR A 176 14.01 -2.21 16.55
CA THR A 176 13.85 -1.18 15.51
C THR A 176 15.20 -0.77 14.91
N SER A 177 15.30 -0.81 13.59
CA SER A 177 16.53 -0.41 12.92
C SER A 177 16.81 1.05 13.25
N PHE A 178 17.90 1.34 13.96
CA PHE A 178 18.27 2.73 14.26
C PHE A 178 18.64 3.52 12.99
N ILE A 179 18.90 2.83 11.86
CA ILE A 179 19.15 3.49 10.57
C ILE A 179 17.89 4.15 10.03
N THR A 180 16.72 3.56 10.24
CA THR A 180 15.44 4.07 9.73
C THR A 180 14.48 4.52 10.84
N CYS A 181 14.80 4.22 12.10
CA CYS A 181 13.93 4.32 13.28
C CYS A 181 12.53 3.75 13.02
N CYS A 182 12.45 2.65 12.29
CA CYS A 182 11.21 2.13 11.72
C CYS A 182 11.08 0.63 11.96
N ARG A 183 9.82 0.16 12.00
CA ARG A 183 9.43 -1.24 12.14
C ARG A 183 9.42 -2.01 10.81
N TRP A 184 9.70 -1.36 9.68
CA TRP A 184 9.78 -2.00 8.37
C TRP A 184 11.22 -2.04 7.86
N SER A 185 11.61 -3.16 7.27
CA SER A 185 12.98 -3.39 6.80
C SER A 185 13.20 -2.79 5.40
N PHE A 186 13.84 -1.63 5.33
CA PHE A 186 14.29 -1.01 4.08
C PHE A 186 15.61 -0.26 4.26
N ASP A 187 16.37 -0.60 5.30
CA ASP A 187 17.64 0.03 5.65
C ASP A 187 18.74 -0.21 4.62
N GLN A 188 18.65 -1.27 3.81
CA GLN A 188 19.59 -1.56 2.72
C GLN A 188 19.12 -1.09 1.34
N LEU A 189 17.92 -0.53 1.22
CA LEU A 189 17.43 -0.02 -0.06
C LEU A 189 18.25 1.20 -0.49
N HIS A 190 18.67 1.22 -1.75
CA HIS A 190 19.38 2.37 -2.29
C HIS A 190 18.43 3.58 -2.45
N PRO A 191 18.83 4.79 -2.04
CA PRO A 191 18.00 5.99 -2.10
C PRO A 191 17.39 6.29 -3.49
N ASP A 192 18.15 6.07 -4.56
CA ASP A 192 17.65 6.25 -5.94
C ASP A 192 16.38 5.44 -6.22
N ASP A 193 16.30 4.20 -5.73
CA ASP A 193 15.12 3.36 -5.92
C ASP A 193 13.98 3.83 -5.01
N MET A 194 14.29 4.17 -3.75
CA MET A 194 13.29 4.66 -2.79
C MET A 194 12.60 5.94 -3.27
N GLN A 195 13.36 6.86 -3.87
CA GLN A 195 12.82 8.11 -4.40
C GLN A 195 11.96 7.92 -5.64
N ARG A 196 12.02 6.77 -6.30
CA ARG A 196 11.20 6.49 -7.49
C ARG A 196 9.89 5.78 -7.16
N VAL A 197 9.76 5.18 -5.97
CA VAL A 197 8.53 4.49 -5.54
C VAL A 197 7.40 5.49 -5.38
N ARG A 198 6.31 5.23 -6.09
CA ARG A 198 5.07 6.02 -6.07
C ARG A 198 4.02 5.45 -5.14
N ARG A 199 4.06 4.13 -4.91
CA ARG A 199 3.03 3.38 -4.20
C ARG A 199 3.69 2.46 -3.19
N LEU A 200 3.36 2.65 -1.92
CA LEU A 200 3.97 1.91 -0.83
C LEU A 200 2.90 1.26 0.03
N ALA A 201 3.09 0.00 0.39
CA ALA A 201 2.23 -0.74 1.31
C ALA A 201 3.05 -1.23 2.51
N LEU A 202 2.48 -1.11 3.71
CA LEU A 202 3.16 -1.40 4.97
C LEU A 202 2.47 -2.56 5.72
N GLU A 203 3.19 -3.67 5.91
CA GLU A 203 2.70 -4.86 6.62
C GLU A 203 2.32 -4.53 8.06
N GLU A 204 1.17 -5.01 8.54
CA GLU A 204 0.71 -4.83 9.93
C GLU A 204 0.61 -3.36 10.42
N SER A 205 0.55 -2.39 9.50
CA SER A 205 0.53 -0.95 9.84
C SER A 205 -0.72 -0.49 10.58
N HIS A 206 -1.80 -1.27 10.55
CA HIS A 206 -2.97 -1.02 11.39
C HIS A 206 -2.68 -1.03 12.90
N THR A 207 -1.69 -1.81 13.36
CA THR A 207 -1.30 -1.80 14.78
C THR A 207 -0.78 -0.43 15.19
N GLU A 208 -0.06 0.24 14.28
CA GLU A 208 0.45 1.59 14.49
C GLU A 208 -0.68 2.61 14.59
N LEU A 209 -1.73 2.47 13.76
CA LEU A 209 -2.91 3.34 13.79
C LEU A 209 -3.62 3.32 15.15
N GLY A 210 -3.72 2.15 15.78
CA GLY A 210 -4.27 1.98 17.14
C GLY A 210 -3.58 2.86 18.18
N HIS A 211 -2.28 3.07 18.02
CA HIS A 211 -1.45 3.83 18.95
C HIS A 211 -1.27 5.29 18.56
N LEU A 212 -1.91 5.78 17.49
CA LEU A 212 -1.81 7.19 17.07
C LEU A 212 -2.64 8.16 17.92
N HIS A 213 -3.30 7.68 18.98
CA HIS A 213 -3.98 8.55 19.92
C HIS A 213 -2.96 9.34 20.77
N PRO A 214 -3.08 10.68 20.93
CA PRO A 214 -2.15 11.51 21.70
C PRO A 214 -1.89 11.09 23.16
N GLY A 215 -2.82 10.33 23.73
CA GLY A 215 -2.72 9.78 25.10
C GLY A 215 -2.03 8.42 25.20
N ASP A 216 -1.69 7.77 24.08
CA ASP A 216 -1.04 6.45 24.11
C ASP A 216 0.45 6.61 24.42
N ALA A 217 0.96 5.82 25.37
CA ALA A 217 2.37 5.79 25.73
C ALA A 217 3.29 5.43 24.53
N ASN A 218 2.76 4.68 23.56
CA ASN A 218 3.47 4.27 22.35
C ASN A 218 3.34 5.26 21.20
N PHE A 219 2.57 6.35 21.35
CA PHE A 219 2.30 7.32 20.28
C PHE A 219 3.57 7.75 19.54
N LYS A 220 4.60 8.16 20.28
CA LYS A 220 5.85 8.65 19.70
C LYS A 220 6.52 7.58 18.83
N SER A 221 6.64 6.35 19.32
CA SER A 221 7.31 5.27 18.59
C SER A 221 6.56 4.86 17.32
N CYS A 222 5.23 4.78 17.41
CA CYS A 222 4.37 4.40 16.28
C CYS A 222 4.31 5.51 15.23
N TRP A 223 4.24 6.77 15.68
CA TRP A 223 4.34 7.95 14.83
C TRP A 223 5.63 7.95 14.02
N TRP A 224 6.80 7.78 14.66
CA TRP A 224 8.08 7.74 13.95
C TRP A 224 8.15 6.57 12.98
N SER A 225 7.65 5.40 13.37
CA SER A 225 7.62 4.23 12.51
C SER A 225 6.86 4.50 11.22
N LEU A 226 5.71 5.18 11.26
CA LEU A 226 4.90 5.53 10.10
C LEU A 226 5.47 6.69 9.27
N VAL A 227 6.01 7.72 9.93
CA VAL A 227 6.55 8.89 9.24
C VAL A 227 7.86 8.57 8.51
N SER A 228 8.68 7.66 9.04
CA SER A 228 9.98 7.32 8.47
C SER A 228 9.92 6.87 7.00
N PRO A 229 9.08 5.89 6.61
CA PRO A 229 8.88 5.53 5.22
C PRO A 229 8.44 6.74 4.37
N ILE A 230 7.48 7.54 4.83
CA ILE A 230 6.99 8.69 4.05
C ILE A 230 8.11 9.69 3.75
N LYS A 231 8.98 9.97 4.72
CA LYS A 231 10.12 10.87 4.55
C LYS A 231 11.19 10.31 3.62
N LEU A 232 11.51 9.02 3.77
CA LEU A 232 12.58 8.37 3.02
C LEU A 232 12.14 7.98 1.60
N PHE A 233 10.86 7.78 1.36
CA PHE A 233 10.28 7.56 0.03
C PHE A 233 9.55 8.84 -0.42
N ARG A 234 10.33 9.87 -0.76
CA ARG A 234 9.85 11.26 -0.93
C ARG A 234 8.70 11.46 -1.94
N ASN A 235 8.55 10.54 -2.89
CA ASN A 235 7.63 10.64 -4.01
C ASN A 235 6.46 9.65 -3.94
N ILE A 236 6.12 9.17 -2.75
CA ILE A 236 4.90 8.37 -2.58
C ILE A 236 3.68 9.25 -2.89
N ASP A 237 2.89 8.80 -3.87
CA ASP A 237 1.58 9.35 -4.20
C ASP A 237 0.48 8.60 -3.41
N GLU A 238 0.65 7.29 -3.16
CA GLU A 238 -0.30 6.45 -2.42
C GLU A 238 0.38 5.59 -1.34
N LEU A 239 -0.10 5.70 -0.10
CA LEU A 239 0.33 4.89 1.03
C LEU A 239 -0.80 3.95 1.45
N PHE A 240 -0.54 2.66 1.34
CA PHE A 240 -1.47 1.60 1.70
C PHE A 240 -1.15 1.07 3.10
N LEU A 241 -2.13 1.12 3.98
CA LEU A 241 -2.01 0.61 5.34
C LEU A 241 -2.71 -0.74 5.42
N GLU A 242 -1.96 -1.82 5.55
CA GLU A 242 -2.51 -3.17 5.65
C GLU A 242 -3.26 -3.38 6.98
N GLY A 243 -4.55 -3.71 6.86
CA GLY A 243 -5.44 -4.13 7.93
C GLY A 243 -5.27 -5.62 8.27
N CYS A 244 -4.85 -5.88 9.51
CA CYS A 244 -4.81 -7.13 10.30
C CYS A 244 -4.80 -8.49 9.58
N HIS A 245 -3.63 -9.12 9.55
CA HIS A 245 -3.49 -10.56 9.84
C HIS A 245 -3.43 -10.70 11.37
N GLY A 246 -4.43 -11.29 12.03
CA GLY A 246 -4.48 -11.37 13.49
C GLY A 246 -3.27 -12.11 14.10
N SER A 247 -2.37 -11.38 14.76
CA SER A 247 -1.10 -11.84 15.34
C SER A 247 -1.21 -12.88 16.48
N ARG A 248 -2.42 -13.29 16.86
CA ARG A 248 -2.66 -14.36 17.84
C ARG A 248 -2.98 -15.73 17.23
N VAL A 249 -2.83 -15.94 15.93
CA VAL A 249 -2.80 -17.30 15.36
C VAL A 249 -1.37 -17.81 15.42
N ILE A 250 -0.94 -18.11 16.64
CA ILE A 250 0.15 -19.04 16.89
C ILE A 250 -0.36 -20.42 16.43
N GLN A 251 0.42 -21.07 15.57
CA GLN A 251 0.47 -22.53 15.30
C GLN A 251 -0.40 -23.22 14.24
N MET A 252 -1.38 -22.59 13.59
CA MET A 252 -2.02 -23.25 12.43
C MET A 252 -1.58 -22.60 11.13
N ASP A 253 -0.50 -23.19 10.62
CA ASP A 253 0.04 -23.11 9.26
C ASP A 253 0.92 -21.91 8.87
N GLN A 254 2.24 -22.17 8.99
CA GLN A 254 3.28 -21.69 8.07
C GLN A 254 2.99 -22.03 6.58
N VAL A 255 1.86 -22.67 6.27
CA VAL A 255 1.45 -23.13 4.93
C VAL A 255 0.69 -22.05 4.14
N TYR A 256 0.06 -21.07 4.79
CA TYR A 256 -0.52 -19.91 4.09
C TYR A 256 0.51 -18.80 3.99
N ALA A 257 1.50 -19.05 3.13
CA ALA A 257 2.59 -18.15 2.90
C ALA A 257 2.07 -16.78 2.38
N THR A 258 2.29 -15.73 3.16
CA THR A 258 2.19 -14.32 2.72
C THR A 258 3.02 -14.01 1.46
N LYS A 259 3.90 -14.95 1.08
CA LYS A 259 4.68 -15.02 -0.16
C LYS A 259 3.86 -14.93 -1.45
N HIS A 260 2.55 -15.18 -1.39
CA HIS A 260 1.67 -15.17 -2.58
C HIS A 260 0.58 -14.10 -2.55
N LEU A 261 0.72 -13.04 -1.75
CA LEU A 261 -0.24 -11.94 -1.77
C LEU A 261 -0.21 -11.25 -3.14
N GLN A 262 -1.32 -11.34 -3.88
CA GLN A 262 -1.41 -10.85 -5.26
C GLN A 262 -2.32 -9.62 -5.40
N ALA A 263 -3.25 -9.42 -4.48
CA ALA A 263 -4.24 -8.37 -4.58
C ALA A 263 -4.49 -7.68 -3.23
N GLY A 264 -4.64 -6.36 -3.31
CA GLY A 264 -5.09 -5.50 -2.23
C GLY A 264 -6.48 -4.98 -2.58
N THR A 265 -7.42 -5.12 -1.66
CA THR A 265 -8.77 -4.55 -1.79
C THR A 265 -8.96 -3.46 -0.75
N ASP A 266 -9.63 -2.38 -1.15
CA ASP A 266 -10.03 -1.30 -0.24
C ASP A 266 -10.87 -1.82 0.93
N ILE A 267 -10.57 -1.37 2.15
CA ILE A 267 -11.23 -1.85 3.35
C ILE A 267 -12.75 -1.66 3.31
N ALA A 268 -13.22 -0.51 2.84
CA ALA A 268 -14.63 -0.15 2.84
C ALA A 268 -15.39 -1.01 1.84
N GLN A 269 -14.77 -1.30 0.69
CA GLN A 269 -15.35 -2.21 -0.29
C GLN A 269 -15.50 -3.63 0.26
N SER A 270 -14.47 -4.15 0.94
CA SER A 270 -14.53 -5.47 1.57
C SER A 270 -15.60 -5.52 2.65
N ASP A 271 -15.71 -4.48 3.48
CA ASP A 271 -16.70 -4.40 4.56
C ASP A 271 -18.13 -4.41 4.04
N ILE A 272 -18.42 -3.65 2.97
CA ILE A 272 -19.74 -3.64 2.32
C ILE A 272 -20.09 -5.04 1.79
N LEU A 273 -19.13 -5.72 1.16
CA LEU A 273 -19.35 -7.07 0.64
C LEU A 273 -19.57 -8.09 1.77
N LEU A 274 -18.83 -7.99 2.87
CA LEU A 274 -19.00 -8.86 4.03
C LEU A 274 -20.36 -8.63 4.69
N GLY A 275 -20.79 -7.38 4.84
CA GLY A 275 -22.11 -7.01 5.38
C GLY A 275 -23.27 -7.46 4.48
N ALA A 276 -23.07 -7.52 3.16
CA ALA A 276 -24.09 -7.99 2.22
C ALA A 276 -24.28 -9.53 2.22
N PHE A 277 -23.30 -10.30 2.71
CA PHE A 277 -23.30 -11.77 2.68
C PHE A 277 -22.90 -12.45 4.02
N PRO A 278 -23.59 -12.14 5.15
CA PRO A 278 -23.11 -12.50 6.49
C PRO A 278 -23.13 -14.01 6.83
N GLN A 279 -23.97 -14.83 6.18
CA GLN A 279 -24.10 -16.26 6.53
C GLN A 279 -23.17 -17.19 5.73
N GLU A 280 -22.69 -16.78 4.55
CA GLU A 280 -21.83 -17.61 3.68
C GLU A 280 -20.33 -17.31 3.86
N SER A 281 -19.98 -16.23 4.56
CA SER A 281 -18.60 -15.78 4.79
C SER A 281 -17.90 -16.51 5.95
N ILE A 282 -18.68 -17.12 6.85
CA ILE A 282 -18.21 -17.68 8.13
C ILE A 282 -17.28 -18.90 7.93
N TYR A 283 -17.50 -19.70 6.88
CA TYR A 283 -16.83 -21.01 6.77
C TYR A 283 -15.60 -21.05 5.87
N PHE A 284 -15.47 -20.13 4.91
CA PHE A 284 -14.44 -20.25 3.86
C PHE A 284 -13.13 -19.53 4.16
N CYS A 285 -13.07 -18.75 5.24
CA CYS A 285 -11.90 -17.94 5.53
C CYS A 285 -11.83 -17.62 7.04
N GLY A 286 -11.17 -18.49 7.81
CA GLY A 286 -10.98 -18.30 9.25
C GLY A 286 -10.26 -16.99 9.63
N SER A 287 -9.58 -16.34 8.66
CA SER A 287 -9.03 -14.99 8.77
C SER A 287 -10.12 -13.89 8.75
N PHE A 288 -11.21 -14.07 8.00
CA PHE A 288 -12.25 -13.04 7.81
C PHE A 288 -13.21 -12.87 9.00
N LEU A 289 -13.52 -13.92 9.74
CA LEU A 289 -14.32 -13.79 10.98
C LEU A 289 -13.61 -12.93 12.04
N ARG A 290 -12.28 -12.81 11.97
CA ARG A 290 -11.51 -11.91 12.85
C ARG A 290 -11.37 -10.49 12.28
N HIS A 291 -11.67 -10.28 10.99
CA HIS A 291 -11.77 -8.94 10.38
C HIS A 291 -13.02 -8.17 10.83
N GLU A 292 -14.13 -8.87 11.10
CA GLU A 292 -15.31 -8.23 11.70
C GLU A 292 -14.97 -7.67 13.10
N LEU A 293 -14.05 -8.31 13.83
CA LEU A 293 -13.47 -7.78 15.07
C LEU A 293 -12.44 -6.68 14.81
N PHE A 294 -11.79 -6.60 13.65
CA PHE A 294 -10.88 -5.50 13.31
C PHE A 294 -11.63 -4.22 13.01
N VAL A 295 -12.67 -4.25 12.16
CA VAL A 295 -13.43 -3.03 11.82
C VAL A 295 -14.31 -2.64 12.98
N ASN A 296 -14.97 -3.59 13.65
CA ASN A 296 -15.70 -3.26 14.87
C ASN A 296 -14.73 -2.93 16.02
N GLY A 297 -13.52 -3.48 16.03
CA GLY A 297 -12.46 -3.17 16.99
C GLY A 297 -11.93 -1.76 16.78
N LEU A 298 -11.51 -1.39 15.57
CA LEU A 298 -11.15 -0.02 15.20
C LEU A 298 -12.33 0.94 15.40
N LYS A 299 -13.54 0.57 14.99
CA LYS A 299 -14.73 1.40 15.24
C LYS A 299 -15.04 1.55 16.73
N ARG A 300 -14.71 0.57 17.57
CA ARG A 300 -14.89 0.63 19.03
C ARG A 300 -13.73 1.34 19.75
N GLU A 301 -12.49 1.14 19.29
CA GLU A 301 -11.25 1.63 19.92
C GLU A 301 -10.86 3.02 19.42
N ILE A 302 -10.99 3.27 18.11
CA ILE A 302 -10.54 4.50 17.45
C ILE A 302 -11.70 5.29 16.80
N GLY A 303 -12.88 4.70 16.64
CA GLY A 303 -14.06 5.36 16.07
C GLY A 303 -14.09 5.35 14.54
N ASN A 304 -14.46 6.47 13.93
CA ASN A 304 -14.54 6.56 12.47
C ASN A 304 -13.14 6.50 11.84
N ILE A 305 -12.85 5.49 11.01
CA ILE A 305 -11.55 5.35 10.32
C ILE A 305 -11.20 6.58 9.50
N GLU A 306 -12.19 7.25 8.91
CA GLU A 306 -11.99 8.50 8.16
C GLU A 306 -11.48 9.62 9.06
N HIS A 307 -11.93 9.66 10.32
CA HIS A 307 -11.45 10.61 11.31
C HIS A 307 -9.98 10.35 11.65
N VAL A 308 -9.58 9.09 11.81
CA VAL A 308 -8.19 8.69 12.07
C VAL A 308 -7.28 9.07 10.91
N LEU A 309 -7.72 8.80 9.67
CA LEU A 309 -6.97 9.16 8.47
C LEU A 309 -6.85 10.67 8.32
N SER A 310 -7.94 11.42 8.53
CA SER A 310 -7.93 12.90 8.51
C SER A 310 -6.99 13.47 9.57
N TYR A 311 -7.01 12.88 10.78
CA TYR A 311 -6.11 13.25 11.87
C TYR A 311 -4.64 12.96 11.51
N LEU A 312 -4.34 11.79 10.93
CA LEU A 312 -3.01 11.43 10.46
C LEU A 312 -2.51 12.41 9.38
N GLU A 313 -3.33 12.73 8.39
CA GLU A 313 -3.00 13.72 7.35
C GLU A 313 -2.75 15.12 7.91
N ALA A 314 -3.55 15.56 8.88
CA ALA A 314 -3.34 16.83 9.58
C ALA A 314 -2.01 16.87 10.33
N ASN A 315 -1.68 15.81 11.09
CA ASN A 315 -0.41 15.72 11.79
C ASN A 315 0.79 15.63 10.84
N LEU A 316 0.66 14.92 9.71
CA LEU A 316 1.71 14.88 8.68
C LEU A 316 1.93 16.26 8.10
N THR A 317 0.86 17.03 7.87
CA THR A 317 0.91 18.41 7.39
C THR A 317 1.64 19.32 8.36
N GLU A 318 1.27 19.28 9.64
CA GLU A 318 1.91 20.07 10.69
C GLU A 318 3.39 19.69 10.85
N TYR A 319 3.67 18.38 10.91
CA TYR A 319 5.01 17.86 11.07
C TYR A 319 5.93 18.25 9.89
N ARG A 320 5.41 18.19 8.66
CA ARG A 320 6.11 18.67 7.47
C ARG A 320 6.40 20.17 7.53
N ALA A 321 5.41 20.98 7.92
CA ALA A 321 5.57 22.42 8.07
C ALA A 321 6.64 22.76 9.12
N ARG A 322 6.68 21.99 10.21
CA ARG A 322 7.69 22.13 11.27
C ARG A 322 9.11 21.80 10.76
N ASP A 323 9.27 20.69 10.04
CA ASP A 323 10.55 20.30 9.43
C ASP A 323 11.10 21.39 8.50
N VAL A 324 10.22 22.02 7.71
CA VAL A 324 10.57 23.15 6.84
C VAL A 324 10.93 24.40 7.66
N SER A 325 10.12 24.77 8.65
CA SER A 325 10.35 25.96 9.48
C SER A 325 11.66 25.90 10.28
N ASN A 326 12.06 24.70 10.71
CA ASN A 326 13.30 24.47 11.44
C ASN A 326 14.53 24.46 10.54
N GLY A 327 14.37 24.65 9.22
CA GLY A 327 15.45 24.55 8.24
C GLY A 327 16.04 23.13 8.15
N SER A 328 15.31 22.11 8.63
CA SER A 328 15.81 20.73 8.63
C SER A 328 15.76 20.10 7.23
N ILE A 329 14.90 20.61 6.35
CA ILE A 329 14.69 20.10 4.99
C ILE A 329 14.47 21.32 4.08
N ASP A 330 15.14 21.34 2.93
CA ASP A 330 14.85 22.32 1.89
C ASP A 330 13.40 22.12 1.38
N PRO A 331 12.55 23.17 1.36
CA PRO A 331 11.19 23.09 0.85
C PRO A 331 11.05 22.37 -0.50
N ALA A 332 11.99 22.56 -1.43
CA ALA A 332 11.96 21.92 -2.75
C ALA A 332 12.26 20.41 -2.70
N SER A 333 12.94 19.97 -1.64
CA SER A 333 13.31 18.58 -1.38
C SER A 333 12.35 17.86 -0.43
N CYS A 334 11.27 18.54 -0.02
CA CYS A 334 10.34 18.04 0.98
C CYS A 334 9.53 16.87 0.45
N TRP A 335 9.22 15.91 1.33
CA TRP A 335 8.42 14.75 1.01
C TRP A 335 6.94 15.13 0.83
N LYS A 336 6.23 14.38 -0.04
CA LYS A 336 4.80 14.56 -0.27
C LYS A 336 3.97 13.86 0.79
N ILE A 337 2.82 14.43 1.14
CA ILE A 337 1.83 13.75 1.97
C ILE A 337 1.05 12.82 1.03
N PRO A 338 1.17 11.49 1.18
CA PRO A 338 0.55 10.56 0.26
C PRO A 338 -0.95 10.45 0.53
N LYS A 339 -1.73 10.00 -0.46
CA LYS A 339 -3.10 9.56 -0.23
C LYS A 339 -3.07 8.27 0.59
N ILE A 340 -3.60 8.30 1.81
CA ILE A 340 -3.55 7.16 2.72
C ILE A 340 -4.79 6.29 2.51
N LYS A 341 -4.58 5.00 2.26
CA LYS A 341 -5.64 4.03 1.98
C LYS A 341 -5.50 2.79 2.87
N PRO A 342 -6.44 2.50 3.76
CA PRO A 342 -6.49 1.21 4.43
C PRO A 342 -6.88 0.12 3.42
N ILE A 343 -6.13 -0.98 3.38
CA ILE A 343 -6.40 -2.11 2.49
C ILE A 343 -6.35 -3.43 3.23
N TYR A 344 -7.01 -4.43 2.67
CA TYR A 344 -6.78 -5.83 2.98
C TYR A 344 -5.93 -6.46 1.89
N LEU A 345 -4.81 -7.08 2.28
CA LEU A 345 -4.08 -7.97 1.41
C LEU A 345 -4.67 -9.37 1.52
N MET A 346 -4.93 -9.98 0.36
CA MET A 346 -5.65 -11.24 0.28
C MET A 346 -4.84 -12.28 -0.50
N SER A 347 -4.96 -13.54 -0.10
CA SER A 347 -4.45 -14.66 -0.91
C SER A 347 -5.21 -14.74 -2.24
N PRO A 348 -4.64 -15.38 -3.27
CA PRO A 348 -5.32 -15.55 -4.55
C PRO A 348 -6.68 -16.26 -4.42
N GLU A 349 -6.81 -17.21 -3.49
CA GLU A 349 -8.05 -17.93 -3.22
C GLU A 349 -9.10 -17.02 -2.57
N ALA A 350 -8.68 -16.21 -1.60
CA ALA A 350 -9.55 -15.24 -0.95
C ALA A 350 -10.00 -14.16 -1.95
N GLN A 351 -9.10 -13.71 -2.82
CA GLN A 351 -9.41 -12.78 -3.90
C GLN A 351 -10.42 -13.37 -4.90
N LYS A 352 -10.21 -14.61 -5.38
CA LYS A 352 -11.17 -15.33 -6.24
C LYS A 352 -12.54 -15.48 -5.58
N TRP A 353 -12.56 -15.79 -4.28
CA TRP A 353 -13.80 -15.85 -3.52
C TRP A 353 -14.50 -14.49 -3.48
N LEU A 354 -13.76 -13.40 -3.21
CA LEU A 354 -14.31 -12.05 -3.18
C LEU A 354 -14.86 -11.63 -4.55
N GLU A 355 -14.14 -11.93 -5.63
CA GLU A 355 -14.58 -11.69 -7.00
C GLU A 355 -15.86 -12.48 -7.32
N SER A 356 -15.96 -13.73 -6.88
CA SER A 356 -17.19 -14.51 -7.00
C SER A 356 -18.36 -13.86 -6.26
N LYS A 357 -18.13 -13.33 -5.04
CA LYS A 357 -19.17 -12.60 -4.29
C LYS A 357 -19.55 -11.28 -4.96
N ARG A 358 -18.59 -10.53 -5.51
CA ARG A 358 -18.86 -9.33 -6.31
C ARG A 358 -19.74 -9.66 -7.50
N MET A 359 -19.42 -10.72 -8.24
CA MET A 359 -20.22 -11.16 -9.38
C MET A 359 -21.65 -11.53 -8.96
N LYS A 360 -21.82 -12.27 -7.86
CA LYS A 360 -23.15 -12.59 -7.30
C LYS A 360 -23.93 -11.33 -6.89
N ALA A 361 -23.27 -10.35 -6.26
CA ALA A 361 -23.89 -9.08 -5.88
C ALA A 361 -24.35 -8.29 -7.11
N LEU A 362 -23.51 -8.22 -8.15
CA LEU A 362 -23.83 -7.54 -9.41
C LEU A 362 -25.00 -8.20 -10.13
N LEU A 363 -25.04 -9.53 -10.19
CA LEU A 363 -26.17 -10.27 -10.77
C LEU A 363 -27.48 -9.98 -10.00
N ARG A 364 -27.44 -10.00 -8.66
CA ARG A 364 -28.60 -9.65 -7.82
C ARG A 364 -29.05 -8.20 -8.05
N LEU A 365 -28.11 -7.25 -8.12
CA LEU A 365 -28.42 -5.85 -8.40
C LEU A 365 -29.09 -5.69 -9.78
N HIS A 366 -28.59 -6.40 -10.80
CA HIS A 366 -29.16 -6.40 -12.13
C HIS A 366 -30.60 -6.95 -12.14
N GLU A 367 -30.85 -8.05 -11.42
CA GLU A 367 -32.20 -8.61 -11.26
C GLU A 367 -33.16 -7.65 -10.56
N GLU A 368 -32.72 -7.00 -9.47
CA GLU A 368 -33.53 -6.02 -8.76
C GLU A 368 -33.82 -4.78 -9.63
N ARG A 369 -32.83 -4.28 -10.39
CA ARG A 369 -33.03 -3.20 -11.36
C ARG A 369 -34.10 -3.57 -12.41
N LYS A 370 -34.10 -4.82 -12.89
CA LYS A 370 -35.11 -5.31 -13.83
C LYS A 370 -36.51 -5.31 -13.20
N LYS A 371 -36.65 -5.85 -11.98
CA LYS A 371 -37.93 -5.82 -11.23
C LYS A 371 -38.42 -4.40 -11.00
N TRP A 372 -37.53 -3.49 -10.64
CA TRP A 372 -37.85 -2.07 -10.45
C TRP A 372 -38.29 -1.40 -11.74
N ALA A 373 -37.63 -1.68 -12.86
CA ALA A 373 -38.04 -1.17 -14.17
C ALA A 373 -39.47 -1.63 -14.53
N ASP A 374 -39.82 -2.89 -14.23
CA ASP A 374 -41.17 -3.42 -14.43
C ASP A 374 -42.21 -2.70 -13.55
N VAL A 375 -41.87 -2.43 -12.29
CA VAL A 375 -42.73 -1.65 -11.37
C VAL A 375 -42.94 -0.22 -11.87
N ILE A 376 -41.87 0.45 -12.32
CA ILE A 376 -41.94 1.80 -12.91
C ILE A 376 -42.82 1.79 -14.15
N LYS A 377 -42.67 0.80 -15.03
CA LYS A 377 -43.48 0.64 -16.24
C LYS A 377 -44.96 0.41 -15.90
N ALA A 378 -45.26 -0.46 -14.95
CA ALA A 378 -46.63 -0.73 -14.50
C ALA A 378 -47.28 0.52 -13.86
N ARG A 379 -46.52 1.29 -13.08
CA ARG A 379 -46.97 2.56 -12.51
C ARG A 379 -47.27 3.60 -13.58
N LYS A 380 -46.38 3.73 -14.59
CA LYS A 380 -46.61 4.62 -15.73
C LYS A 380 -47.89 4.26 -16.48
N ALA A 381 -48.09 2.97 -16.78
CA ALA A 381 -49.31 2.48 -17.45
C ALA A 381 -50.59 2.68 -16.60
N ARG A 382 -50.50 2.66 -15.27
CA ARG A 382 -51.64 2.97 -14.39
C ARG A 382 -51.96 4.46 -14.40
N ARG A 383 -50.95 5.34 -14.38
CA ARG A 383 -51.13 6.79 -14.50
C ARG A 383 -51.76 7.17 -15.83
N GLU A 384 -51.29 6.58 -16.92
CA GLU A 384 -51.85 6.81 -18.27
C GLU A 384 -53.32 6.39 -18.36
N ARG A 385 -53.71 5.27 -17.74
CA ARG A 385 -55.13 4.85 -17.65
C ARG A 385 -55.99 5.82 -16.84
N HIS A 386 -55.51 6.29 -15.71
CA HIS A 386 -56.24 7.28 -14.91
C HIS A 386 -56.39 8.62 -15.64
N LEU A 387 -55.38 9.04 -16.41
CA LEU A 387 -55.45 10.25 -17.24
C LEU A 387 -56.50 10.12 -18.36
N THR A 388 -56.59 8.97 -19.03
CA THR A 388 -57.63 8.74 -20.05
C THR A 388 -59.03 8.64 -19.46
N GLU A 389 -59.18 8.03 -18.28
CA GLU A 389 -60.47 7.94 -17.57
C GLU A 389 -60.92 9.31 -17.00
N SER A 390 -59.99 10.13 -16.50
CA SER A 390 -60.28 11.45 -15.94
C SER A 390 -60.70 12.50 -16.98
N GLN A 391 -60.37 12.33 -18.27
CA GLN A 391 -60.82 13.23 -19.33
C GLN A 391 -62.32 13.10 -19.64
N GLN A 392 -63.03 12.16 -19.01
CA GLN A 392 -64.48 11.95 -19.19
C GLN A 392 -65.34 12.43 -17.99
N GLY A 393 -64.77 13.08 -16.97
CA GLY A 393 -65.51 13.62 -15.81
C GLY A 393 -64.97 14.97 -15.31
N PRO A 394 -65.80 15.79 -14.62
CA PRO A 394 -65.38 17.11 -14.15
C PRO A 394 -64.21 17.00 -13.16
N MET A 395 -63.15 17.79 -13.39
CA MET A 395 -61.92 17.77 -12.59
C MET A 395 -62.20 18.04 -11.11
N ASP A 396 -62.00 17.02 -10.27
CA ASP A 396 -61.82 17.20 -8.84
C ASP A 396 -60.35 17.44 -8.51
N LYS A 397 -60.11 18.34 -7.55
CA LYS A 397 -58.78 18.86 -7.17
C LYS A 397 -57.85 17.72 -6.72
N MET A 398 -56.62 17.68 -7.27
CA MET A 398 -55.54 16.79 -6.79
C MET A 398 -55.39 16.88 -5.27
N THR A 399 -55.34 15.73 -4.61
CA THR A 399 -55.22 15.65 -3.16
C THR A 399 -53.78 15.87 -2.72
N LYS A 400 -53.61 16.44 -1.53
CA LYS A 400 -52.32 16.80 -0.92
C LYS A 400 -51.33 15.62 -0.82
N ASP A 401 -51.84 14.40 -0.70
CA ASP A 401 -51.05 13.17 -0.64
C ASP A 401 -50.34 12.85 -1.97
N GLU A 402 -50.87 13.29 -3.11
CA GLU A 402 -50.24 13.09 -4.41
C GLU A 402 -49.07 14.04 -4.64
N LEU A 403 -49.10 15.23 -4.03
CA LEU A 403 -48.00 16.20 -4.06
C LEU A 403 -46.85 15.78 -3.13
N ASP A 404 -47.15 15.34 -1.90
CA ASP A 404 -46.14 14.81 -0.96
C ASP A 404 -45.43 13.55 -1.50
N TYR A 405 -46.07 12.79 -2.39
CA TYR A 405 -45.50 11.59 -3.02
C TYR A 405 -44.54 11.89 -4.19
N LEU A 406 -44.69 13.04 -4.84
CA LEU A 406 -43.79 13.50 -5.90
C LEU A 406 -42.45 13.99 -5.33
N ASP A 407 -42.47 14.65 -4.16
CA ASP A 407 -41.27 15.15 -3.50
C ASP A 407 -40.33 14.03 -3.04
N LYS A 408 -40.86 12.98 -2.39
CA LYS A 408 -40.06 11.82 -1.94
C LYS A 408 -39.41 11.00 -3.06
N ASN A 409 -39.95 11.06 -4.28
CA ASN A 409 -39.34 10.38 -5.43
C ASN A 409 -38.15 11.16 -6.03
N THR A 410 -38.09 12.46 -5.77
CA THR A 410 -36.99 13.31 -6.22
C THR A 410 -35.75 13.07 -5.35
N GLU A 411 -35.93 12.93 -4.03
CA GLU A 411 -34.85 12.57 -3.08
C GLU A 411 -34.22 11.19 -3.36
N LEU A 412 -35.04 10.17 -3.66
CA LEU A 412 -34.54 8.82 -3.98
C LEU A 412 -33.78 8.74 -5.32
N ARG A 413 -34.15 9.58 -6.29
CA ARG A 413 -33.38 9.71 -7.54
C ARG A 413 -32.04 10.39 -7.30
N GLN A 414 -32.00 11.36 -6.40
CA GLN A 414 -30.79 12.09 -6.07
C GLN A 414 -29.78 11.19 -5.33
N MET A 415 -30.23 10.33 -4.41
CA MET A 415 -29.39 9.32 -3.74
C MET A 415 -28.73 8.31 -4.70
N CYS A 416 -29.39 7.92 -5.78
CA CYS A 416 -28.84 6.96 -6.74
C CYS A 416 -27.85 7.61 -7.73
N LEU A 417 -27.96 8.91 -7.96
CA LEU A 417 -27.06 9.68 -8.83
C LEU A 417 -25.80 10.15 -8.09
N GLU A 418 -25.89 10.39 -6.77
CA GLU A 418 -24.77 10.88 -5.95
C GLU A 418 -23.85 9.74 -5.45
N SER A 419 -24.23 8.47 -5.58
CA SER A 419 -23.39 7.35 -5.17
C SER A 419 -22.38 6.98 -6.26
N ASP A 420 -21.19 7.59 -6.22
CA ASP A 420 -19.97 7.30 -7.02
C ASP A 420 -19.42 5.85 -6.90
N LEU A 421 -20.24 4.89 -6.49
CA LEU A 421 -19.80 3.54 -6.12
C LEU A 421 -19.40 2.67 -7.33
N PHE A 422 -19.78 3.03 -8.56
CA PHE A 422 -19.48 2.23 -9.76
C PHE A 422 -19.36 3.10 -11.04
N PRO A 423 -18.27 3.88 -11.20
CA PRO A 423 -18.10 4.84 -12.30
C PRO A 423 -17.92 4.21 -13.70
N TRP A 424 -17.97 2.88 -13.84
CA TRP A 424 -17.83 2.14 -15.10
C TRP A 424 -19.13 1.44 -15.55
N LEU A 425 -20.29 1.81 -14.98
CA LEU A 425 -21.58 1.20 -15.28
C LEU A 425 -22.47 2.03 -16.23
N ASP A 426 -21.95 3.12 -16.80
CA ASP A 426 -22.68 4.01 -17.71
C ASP A 426 -22.50 3.70 -19.21
N ASP A 427 -21.82 2.60 -19.56
CA ASP A 427 -21.70 2.11 -20.94
C ASP A 427 -22.64 0.93 -21.27
#